data_AF-A0A7X7VQF7-F1
#
_entry.id   AF-A0A7X7VQF7-F1
#
_cell.length_a   1.000
_cell.length_b   1.000
_cell.length_c   1.000
_cell.angle_alpha   90.00
_cell.angle_beta   90.00
_cell.angle_gamma   90.00
#
_symmetry.space_group_name_H-M   'P 1'
#
loop_
_entity.id
_entity.type
_entity.pdbx_description
1 polymer ?
#
loop_
_entity_poly.entity_id
_entity_poly.type
_entity_poly.pdbx_seq_one_letter_code
_entity_poly.pdbx_strand_id
1 'polypeptide(L)'
;DKRRALQRLSMTRAADPAPISGLDSLLTIQAAFMDDSARLTQAINALAAECEERAATGVGVKPHGAKRVLYTGTPMAVPNWKLFNIIEKCGGVVVGEECCTGSRYYKDLVPEDGKTVEEMLDAIADRYLNIHCAIFTPNQDRRDDVISMAHRLHVNGVIDCSLQFCTLYDMESFSMEEAVQKAGIPYMHISTDYSTEDEGQLKTRVEAFLEMI
;
A
#
# COMPACT_ATOMS: atom_id res chain seq x y z
N ASP A 1 -5.43 2.36 18.74
CA ASP A 1 -6.55 1.86 17.90
C ASP A 1 -6.57 2.23 16.42
N LYS A 2 -6.36 3.49 16.00
CA LYS A 2 -6.41 3.87 14.56
C LYS A 2 -5.62 2.96 13.62
N ARG A 3 -4.37 2.63 13.98
CA ARG A 3 -3.51 1.71 13.21
C ARG A 3 -4.08 0.29 13.15
N ARG A 4 -4.61 -0.24 14.25
CA ARG A 4 -5.28 -1.55 14.28
C ARG A 4 -6.52 -1.58 13.37
N ALA A 5 -7.28 -0.50 13.31
CA ALA A 5 -8.42 -0.38 12.39
C ALA A 5 -7.98 -0.42 10.91
N LEU A 6 -6.89 0.28 10.57
CA LEU A 6 -6.30 0.22 9.22
C LEU A 6 -5.72 -1.15 8.89
N GLN A 7 -5.07 -1.83 9.84
CA GLN A 7 -4.63 -3.22 9.70
C GLN A 7 -5.82 -4.14 9.40
N ARG A 8 -6.93 -4.01 10.14
CA ARG A 8 -8.17 -4.76 9.92
C ARG A 8 -8.73 -4.55 8.51
N LEU A 9 -8.89 -3.29 8.09
CA LEU A 9 -9.35 -2.97 6.74
C LEU A 9 -8.43 -3.56 5.67
N SER A 10 -7.11 -3.39 5.83
CA SER A 10 -6.10 -3.91 4.89
C SER A 10 -6.18 -5.43 4.73
N MET A 11 -6.43 -6.18 5.80
CA MET A 11 -6.55 -7.65 5.72
C MET A 11 -7.73 -8.11 4.87
N THR A 12 -8.84 -7.38 4.85
CA THR A 12 -10.03 -7.75 4.03
C THR A 12 -9.71 -7.79 2.54
N ARG A 13 -8.71 -7.01 2.10
CA ARG A 13 -8.28 -6.91 0.71
C ARG A 13 -7.57 -8.16 0.20
N ALA A 14 -7.26 -9.15 1.05
CA ALA A 14 -6.79 -10.46 0.63
C ALA A 14 -7.87 -11.30 -0.08
N ALA A 15 -9.17 -10.99 0.14
CA ALA A 15 -10.26 -11.71 -0.50
C ALA A 15 -10.31 -11.51 -2.03
N ASP A 16 -10.86 -12.51 -2.73
CA ASP A 16 -11.12 -12.47 -4.17
C ASP A 16 -12.58 -12.88 -4.44
N PRO A 17 -13.45 -11.97 -4.90
CA PRO A 17 -13.15 -10.60 -5.34
C PRO A 17 -12.79 -9.64 -4.19
N ALA A 18 -11.99 -8.62 -4.48
CA ALA A 18 -11.59 -7.62 -3.49
C ALA A 18 -12.81 -6.78 -3.05
N PRO A 19 -13.08 -6.63 -1.73
CA PRO A 19 -14.32 -6.03 -1.24
C PRO A 19 -14.40 -4.50 -1.38
N ILE A 20 -13.24 -3.85 -1.55
CA ILE A 20 -13.05 -2.41 -1.68
C ILE A 20 -12.02 -2.12 -2.76
N SER A 21 -12.15 -0.99 -3.45
CA SER A 21 -11.14 -0.51 -4.40
C SER A 21 -9.87 -0.10 -3.65
N GLY A 22 -8.72 -0.21 -4.31
CA GLY A 22 -7.48 0.31 -3.78
C GLY A 22 -7.51 1.84 -3.67
N LEU A 23 -8.22 2.52 -4.57
CA LEU A 23 -8.37 3.98 -4.50
C LEU A 23 -9.14 4.43 -3.26
N ASP A 24 -10.25 3.76 -2.92
CA ASP A 24 -11.02 4.06 -1.69
C ASP A 24 -10.22 3.69 -0.43
N SER A 25 -9.43 2.61 -0.48
CA SER A 25 -8.51 2.25 0.60
C SER A 25 -7.40 3.30 0.78
N LEU A 26 -6.82 3.80 -0.31
CA LEU A 26 -5.83 4.88 -0.28
C LEU A 26 -6.43 6.16 0.32
N LEU A 27 -7.64 6.55 -0.11
CA LEU A 27 -8.34 7.71 0.43
C LEU A 27 -8.58 7.59 1.94
N THR A 28 -8.94 6.39 2.40
CA THR A 28 -9.13 6.10 3.84
C THR A 28 -7.84 6.32 4.64
N ILE A 29 -6.70 5.86 4.12
CA ILE A 29 -5.40 6.06 4.78
C ILE A 29 -4.97 7.53 4.72
N GLN A 30 -5.21 8.20 3.60
CA GLN A 30 -4.95 9.62 3.45
C GLN A 30 -5.76 10.47 4.46
N ALA A 31 -7.03 10.14 4.70
CA ALA A 31 -7.85 10.78 5.73
C ALA A 31 -7.28 10.61 7.15
N ALA A 32 -6.50 9.56 7.42
CA ALA A 32 -5.85 9.32 8.71
C ALA A 32 -4.84 10.39 9.13
N PHE A 33 -4.39 11.21 8.20
CA PHE A 33 -3.50 12.34 8.44
C PHE A 33 -4.23 13.67 8.69
N MET A 34 -5.54 13.76 8.45
CA MET A 34 -6.29 15.01 8.49
C MET A 34 -7.48 14.99 9.46
N ASP A 35 -8.07 13.82 9.68
CA ASP A 35 -9.28 13.67 10.50
C ASP A 35 -8.98 13.46 11.99
N ASP A 36 -9.99 13.69 12.83
CA ASP A 36 -9.98 13.31 14.25
C ASP A 36 -9.77 11.81 14.40
N SER A 37 -8.87 11.43 15.31
CA SER A 37 -8.44 10.04 15.42
C SER A 37 -9.54 9.12 15.96
N ALA A 38 -10.40 9.58 16.86
CA ALA A 38 -11.46 8.74 17.42
C ALA A 38 -12.59 8.53 16.39
N ARG A 39 -13.07 9.63 15.78
CA ARG A 39 -14.09 9.60 14.72
C ARG A 39 -13.65 8.72 13.55
N LEU A 40 -12.44 8.95 13.02
CA LEU A 40 -11.97 8.18 11.89
C LEU A 40 -11.77 6.71 12.24
N THR A 41 -11.28 6.38 13.44
CA THR A 41 -11.12 4.98 13.86
C THR A 41 -12.46 4.24 13.87
N GLN A 42 -13.54 4.89 14.29
CA GLN A 42 -14.89 4.30 14.23
C GLN A 42 -15.33 4.09 12.78
N ALA A 43 -15.13 5.09 11.91
CA ALA A 43 -15.47 4.99 10.49
C ALA A 43 -14.70 3.86 9.78
N ILE A 44 -13.40 3.72 10.04
CA ILE A 44 -12.56 2.65 9.47
C ILE A 44 -13.05 1.27 9.96
N ASN A 45 -13.43 1.14 11.22
CA ASN A 45 -13.96 -0.12 11.73
C ASN A 45 -15.32 -0.50 11.14
N ALA A 46 -16.19 0.49 10.91
CA ALA A 46 -17.45 0.26 10.21
C ALA A 46 -17.21 -0.18 8.75
N LEU A 47 -16.29 0.51 8.06
CA LEU A 47 -15.89 0.14 6.69
C LEU A 47 -15.26 -1.26 6.63
N ALA A 48 -14.41 -1.61 7.60
CA ALA A 48 -13.82 -2.94 7.69
C ALA A 48 -14.89 -4.04 7.90
N ALA A 49 -15.89 -3.79 8.76
CA ALA A 49 -16.99 -4.74 8.97
C ALA A 49 -17.82 -4.95 7.69
N GLU A 50 -18.11 -3.88 6.94
CA GLU A 50 -18.76 -3.98 5.63
C GLU A 50 -17.90 -4.76 4.63
N CYS A 51 -16.58 -4.52 4.60
CA CYS A 51 -15.68 -5.25 3.73
C CYS A 51 -15.56 -6.74 4.08
N GLU A 52 -15.62 -7.09 5.37
CA GLU A 52 -15.66 -8.47 5.85
C GLU A 52 -16.96 -9.17 5.39
N GLU A 53 -18.11 -8.50 5.49
CA GLU A 53 -19.40 -9.02 4.99
C GLU A 53 -19.39 -9.23 3.47
N ARG A 54 -18.87 -8.24 2.73
CA ARG A 54 -18.71 -8.32 1.27
C ARG A 54 -17.81 -9.50 0.87
N ALA A 55 -16.67 -9.66 1.55
CA ALA A 55 -15.77 -10.79 1.33
C ALA A 55 -16.46 -12.14 1.62
N ALA A 56 -17.22 -12.24 2.71
CA ALA A 56 -17.95 -13.46 3.07
C ALA A 56 -19.07 -13.83 2.09
N THR A 57 -19.66 -12.83 1.43
CA THR A 57 -20.76 -12.99 0.47
C THR A 57 -20.29 -13.02 -0.99
N GLY A 58 -18.98 -12.94 -1.23
CA GLY A 58 -18.40 -12.94 -2.57
C GLY A 58 -18.68 -11.66 -3.37
N VAL A 59 -19.00 -10.55 -2.70
CA VAL A 59 -19.22 -9.24 -3.31
C VAL A 59 -17.90 -8.48 -3.32
N GLY A 60 -17.53 -7.95 -4.48
CA GLY A 60 -16.34 -7.10 -4.61
C GLY A 60 -16.47 -6.05 -5.70
N VAL A 61 -15.49 -5.15 -5.76
CA VAL A 61 -15.48 -4.00 -6.69
C VAL A 61 -15.05 -4.38 -8.10
N LYS A 62 -14.46 -5.57 -8.25
CA LYS A 62 -14.07 -6.17 -9.53
C LYS A 62 -14.51 -7.64 -9.56
N PRO A 63 -14.65 -8.26 -10.74
CA PRO A 63 -14.91 -9.69 -10.86
C PRO A 63 -13.82 -10.53 -10.19
N HIS A 64 -14.18 -11.76 -9.81
CA HIS A 64 -13.23 -12.75 -9.31
C HIS A 64 -12.10 -12.97 -10.32
N GLY A 65 -10.86 -13.07 -9.83
CA GLY A 65 -9.67 -13.25 -10.69
C GLY A 65 -9.20 -11.99 -11.43
N ALA A 66 -9.73 -10.80 -11.10
CA ALA A 66 -9.16 -9.54 -11.58
C ALA A 66 -7.69 -9.40 -11.16
N LYS A 67 -6.84 -8.84 -12.03
CA LYS A 67 -5.39 -8.73 -11.78
C LYS A 67 -5.10 -7.88 -10.55
N ARG A 68 -4.48 -8.49 -9.55
CA ARG A 68 -4.22 -7.93 -8.22
C ARG A 68 -2.84 -7.28 -8.20
N VAL A 69 -2.79 -5.99 -7.90
CA VAL A 69 -1.56 -5.20 -7.93
C VAL A 69 -1.17 -4.75 -6.52
N LEU A 70 0.12 -4.87 -6.20
CA LEU A 70 0.71 -4.19 -5.03
C LEU A 70 1.40 -2.92 -5.51
N TYR A 71 1.03 -1.79 -4.91
CA TYR A 71 1.79 -0.55 -5.04
C TYR A 71 2.94 -0.56 -4.03
N THR A 72 4.14 -0.17 -4.43
CA THR A 72 5.24 0.20 -3.52
C THR A 72 5.90 1.49 -3.98
N GLY A 73 6.64 2.15 -3.08
CA GLY A 73 7.44 3.32 -3.41
C GLY A 73 7.10 4.52 -2.54
N THR A 74 7.02 5.70 -3.16
CA THR A 74 6.78 6.97 -2.45
C THR A 74 5.33 7.14 -1.96
N PRO A 75 5.06 7.94 -0.90
CA PRO A 75 3.68 8.22 -0.49
C PRO A 75 2.94 9.08 -1.53
N MET A 76 1.62 8.89 -1.61
CA MET A 76 0.72 9.71 -2.42
C MET A 76 -0.08 10.63 -1.50
N ALA A 77 0.28 11.91 -1.45
CA ALA A 77 -0.49 12.91 -0.70
C ALA A 77 -1.81 13.22 -1.43
N VAL A 78 -2.87 13.59 -0.70
CA VAL A 78 -4.13 14.04 -1.32
C VAL A 78 -3.88 15.27 -2.19
N PRO A 79 -4.41 15.36 -3.43
CA PRO A 79 -5.29 14.42 -4.13
C PRO A 79 -4.56 13.58 -5.22
N ASN A 80 -3.33 13.12 -4.96
CA ASN A 80 -2.59 12.28 -5.90
C ASN A 80 -3.19 10.87 -5.98
N TRP A 81 -4.08 10.69 -6.95
CA TRP A 81 -4.80 9.45 -7.21
C TRP A 81 -4.55 8.90 -8.61
N LYS A 82 -3.71 9.58 -9.40
CA LYS A 82 -3.48 9.35 -10.84
C LYS A 82 -3.22 7.87 -11.13
N LEU A 83 -2.21 7.29 -10.50
CA LEU A 83 -1.79 5.92 -10.80
C LEU A 83 -2.83 4.86 -10.39
N PHE A 84 -3.46 5.02 -9.22
CA PHE A 84 -4.49 4.09 -8.74
C PHE A 84 -5.71 4.10 -9.67
N ASN A 85 -6.14 5.30 -10.05
CA ASN A 85 -7.22 5.48 -11.00
C ASN A 85 -6.90 4.84 -12.37
N ILE A 86 -5.66 4.97 -12.85
CA ILE A 86 -5.22 4.31 -14.08
C ILE A 86 -5.27 2.79 -13.94
N ILE A 87 -4.63 2.21 -12.91
CA ILE A 87 -4.59 0.75 -12.68
C ILE A 87 -6.00 0.16 -12.64
N GLU A 88 -6.91 0.78 -11.88
CA GLU A 88 -8.25 0.26 -11.71
C GLU A 88 -9.14 0.45 -12.94
N LYS A 89 -8.93 1.52 -13.73
CA LYS A 89 -9.61 1.70 -15.02
C LYS A 89 -9.12 0.73 -16.09
N CYS A 90 -7.86 0.33 -16.03
CA CYS A 90 -7.27 -0.69 -16.91
C CYS A 90 -7.68 -2.13 -16.52
N GLY A 91 -8.55 -2.30 -15.53
CA GLY A 91 -9.13 -3.59 -15.15
C GLY A 91 -8.42 -4.31 -14.00
N GLY A 92 -7.31 -3.77 -13.51
CA GLY A 92 -6.66 -4.25 -12.30
C GLY A 92 -7.42 -3.85 -11.03
N VAL A 93 -6.93 -4.33 -9.89
CA VAL A 93 -7.33 -3.87 -8.56
C VAL A 93 -6.07 -3.73 -7.70
N VAL A 94 -5.87 -2.55 -7.11
CA VAL A 94 -4.77 -2.39 -6.15
C VAL A 94 -5.22 -2.99 -4.83
N VAL A 95 -4.51 -3.99 -4.32
CA VAL A 95 -4.89 -4.75 -3.11
C VAL A 95 -3.99 -4.43 -1.91
N GLY A 96 -2.93 -3.67 -2.13
CA GLY A 96 -2.04 -3.19 -1.08
C GLY A 96 -1.18 -2.01 -1.48
N GLU A 97 -0.70 -1.27 -0.49
CA GLU A 97 0.25 -0.18 -0.65
C GLU A 97 1.40 -0.30 0.36
N GLU A 98 2.59 -0.65 -0.11
CA GLU A 98 3.83 -0.55 0.66
C GLU A 98 4.41 0.87 0.51
N CYS A 99 3.77 1.82 1.21
CA CYS A 99 4.21 3.22 1.26
C CYS A 99 3.85 3.91 2.59
N CYS A 100 4.29 5.17 2.79
CA CYS A 100 3.96 5.93 4.01
C CYS A 100 2.50 6.42 4.07
N THR A 101 1.78 6.47 2.95
CA THR A 101 0.31 6.58 2.90
C THR A 101 -0.31 5.19 2.69
N GLY A 102 0.28 4.20 3.36
CA GLY A 102 0.09 2.78 3.16
C GLY A 102 0.53 1.99 4.40
N SER A 103 0.98 0.76 4.20
CA SER A 103 1.39 -0.15 5.27
C SER A 103 2.45 0.42 6.19
N ARG A 104 3.43 1.20 5.72
CA ARG A 104 4.45 1.82 6.58
C ARG A 104 3.88 2.75 7.64
N TYR A 105 2.65 3.25 7.45
CA TYR A 105 1.94 4.04 8.46
C TYR A 105 1.37 3.19 9.60
N TYR A 106 0.84 1.99 9.31
CA TYR A 106 0.01 1.25 10.25
C TYR A 106 0.52 -0.17 10.58
N LYS A 107 1.55 -0.67 9.90
CA LYS A 107 2.14 -2.00 10.13
C LYS A 107 2.54 -2.17 11.60
N ASP A 108 3.31 -1.21 12.12
CA ASP A 108 3.86 -1.29 13.46
C ASP A 108 3.04 -0.50 14.48
N LEU A 109 2.87 -1.11 15.65
CA LEU A 109 2.18 -0.56 16.82
C LEU A 109 3.18 -0.25 17.92
N VAL A 110 2.87 0.71 18.78
CA VAL A 110 3.67 0.98 19.98
C VAL A 110 3.27 -0.03 21.06
N PRO A 111 4.20 -0.74 21.69
CA PRO A 111 3.93 -1.53 22.89
C PRO A 111 3.31 -0.67 24.01
N GLU A 112 2.30 -1.21 24.70
CA GLU A 112 1.54 -0.48 25.74
C GLU A 112 1.81 -1.01 27.15
N ASP A 113 2.90 -1.77 27.32
CA ASP A 113 3.29 -2.47 28.56
C ASP A 113 4.39 -1.76 29.37
N GLY A 114 4.89 -0.62 28.89
CA GLY A 114 5.83 0.24 29.60
C GLY A 114 5.28 0.70 30.95
N LYS A 115 6.11 0.61 32.00
CA LYS A 115 5.78 0.96 33.39
C LYS A 115 6.28 2.36 33.76
N THR A 116 7.26 2.88 33.04
CA THR A 116 7.81 4.23 33.24
C THR A 116 7.63 5.09 31.99
N VAL A 117 7.70 6.42 32.17
CA VAL A 117 7.67 7.35 31.04
C VAL A 117 8.84 7.11 30.08
N GLU A 118 10.00 6.75 30.60
CA GLU A 118 11.20 6.47 29.81
C GLU A 118 11.01 5.24 28.91
N GLU A 119 10.50 4.13 29.47
CA GLU A 119 10.15 2.93 28.70
C GLU A 119 9.10 3.22 27.61
N MET A 120 8.10 4.07 27.91
CA MET A 120 7.10 4.48 26.92
C MET A 120 7.70 5.33 25.80
N LEU A 121 8.65 6.21 26.11
CA LEU A 121 9.33 7.03 25.10
C LEU A 121 10.22 6.17 24.19
N ASP A 122 10.93 5.20 24.76
CA ASP A 122 11.72 4.23 24.01
C ASP A 122 10.84 3.41 23.07
N ALA A 123 9.71 2.89 23.56
CA ALA A 123 8.74 2.15 22.75
C ALA A 123 8.19 2.99 21.57
N ILE A 124 7.98 4.30 21.78
CA ILE A 124 7.58 5.21 20.70
C ILE A 124 8.73 5.37 19.70
N ALA A 125 9.95 5.64 20.17
CA ALA A 125 11.12 5.84 19.31
C ALA A 125 11.40 4.60 18.44
N ASP A 126 11.41 3.42 19.04
CA ASP A 126 11.62 2.14 18.36
C ASP A 126 10.61 1.93 17.23
N ARG A 127 9.32 2.22 17.48
CA ARG A 127 8.28 2.11 16.45
C ARG A 127 8.53 3.04 15.27
N TYR A 128 9.09 4.25 15.49
CA TYR A 128 9.41 5.17 14.39
C TYR A 128 10.67 4.73 13.63
N LEU A 129 11.68 4.20 14.32
CA LEU A 129 12.90 3.69 13.70
C LEU A 129 12.67 2.39 12.89
N ASN A 130 11.66 1.61 13.25
CA ASN A 130 11.24 0.40 12.50
C ASN A 130 10.46 0.69 11.21
N ILE A 131 10.30 1.96 10.80
CA ILE A 131 9.76 2.28 9.47
C ILE A 131 10.86 2.11 8.42
N HIS A 132 10.71 1.09 7.56
CA HIS A 132 11.67 0.76 6.49
C HIS A 132 11.57 1.73 5.28
N CYS A 133 12.00 2.97 5.48
CA CYS A 133 12.07 3.99 4.44
C CYS A 133 13.42 3.94 3.72
N ALA A 134 13.43 4.24 2.41
CA ALA A 134 14.65 4.30 1.58
C ALA A 134 15.69 5.36 2.01
N ILE A 135 15.42 6.15 3.06
CA ILE A 135 16.40 7.04 3.69
C ILE A 135 17.45 6.27 4.52
N PHE A 136 17.14 5.04 4.92
CA PHE A 136 18.04 4.18 5.70
C PHE A 136 18.85 3.28 4.78
N THR A 137 20.07 2.94 5.22
CA THR A 137 20.93 1.98 4.52
C THR A 137 21.67 1.10 5.54
N PRO A 138 21.70 -0.24 5.35
CA PRO A 138 20.94 -1.00 4.34
C PRO A 138 19.42 -1.03 4.64
N ASN A 139 18.60 -1.37 3.65
CA ASN A 139 17.13 -1.44 3.77
C ASN A 139 16.57 -2.77 3.23
N GLN A 140 17.11 -3.89 3.70
CA GLN A 140 16.63 -5.23 3.31
C GLN A 140 15.21 -5.48 3.79
N ASP A 141 14.86 -4.99 4.97
CA ASP A 141 13.57 -5.27 5.59
C ASP A 141 12.39 -4.67 4.79
N ARG A 142 12.59 -3.58 4.03
CA ARG A 142 11.57 -3.09 3.08
C ARG A 142 11.30 -4.11 1.97
N ARG A 143 12.33 -4.77 1.44
CA ARG A 143 12.16 -5.80 0.39
C ARG A 143 11.37 -6.98 0.95
N ASP A 144 11.68 -7.39 2.17
CA ASP A 144 11.00 -8.47 2.86
C ASP A 144 9.54 -8.10 3.16
N ASP A 145 9.26 -6.84 3.54
CA ASP A 145 7.90 -6.32 3.69
C ASP A 145 7.10 -6.38 2.39
N VAL A 146 7.68 -5.95 1.26
CA VAL A 146 7.03 -5.98 -0.07
C VAL A 146 6.69 -7.42 -0.46
N ILE A 147 7.65 -8.33 -0.38
CA ILE A 147 7.47 -9.74 -0.76
C ILE A 147 6.43 -10.43 0.15
N SER A 148 6.55 -10.24 1.47
CA SER A 148 5.59 -10.78 2.44
C SER A 148 4.17 -10.27 2.19
N MET A 149 4.02 -8.96 1.92
CA MET A 149 2.73 -8.36 1.60
C MET A 149 2.18 -8.88 0.28
N ALA A 150 3.01 -9.06 -0.75
CA ALA A 150 2.59 -9.59 -2.04
C ALA A 150 2.05 -11.02 -1.95
N HIS A 151 2.74 -11.90 -1.21
CA HIS A 151 2.27 -13.26 -0.96
C HIS A 151 0.97 -13.29 -0.15
N ARG A 152 0.90 -12.52 0.95
CA ARG A 152 -0.27 -12.45 1.83
C ARG A 152 -1.52 -11.94 1.13
N LEU A 153 -1.36 -11.07 0.13
CA LEU A 153 -2.47 -10.46 -0.62
C LEU A 153 -2.72 -11.12 -1.99
N HIS A 154 -2.05 -12.23 -2.28
CA HIS A 154 -2.19 -12.97 -3.54
C HIS A 154 -1.99 -12.08 -4.77
N VAL A 155 -0.92 -11.29 -4.77
CA VAL A 155 -0.64 -10.29 -5.81
C VAL A 155 -0.16 -10.95 -7.10
N ASN A 156 -0.65 -10.47 -8.24
CA ASN A 156 -0.21 -10.89 -9.58
C ASN A 156 0.98 -10.06 -10.10
N GLY A 157 1.14 -8.82 -9.64
CA GLY A 157 2.28 -7.97 -10.02
C GLY A 157 2.48 -6.79 -9.08
N VAL A 158 3.73 -6.35 -8.96
CA VAL A 158 4.13 -5.16 -8.20
C VAL A 158 4.36 -4.00 -9.16
N ILE A 159 3.76 -2.85 -8.83
CA ILE A 159 4.10 -1.58 -9.46
C ILE A 159 4.83 -0.73 -8.41
N ASP A 160 6.13 -0.52 -8.61
CA ASP A 160 6.94 0.43 -7.84
C ASP A 160 6.82 1.81 -8.50
N CYS A 161 6.53 2.81 -7.69
CA CYS A 161 6.37 4.18 -8.13
C CYS A 161 7.18 5.14 -7.27
N SER A 162 8.10 5.84 -7.92
CA SER A 162 8.81 6.97 -7.33
C SER A 162 8.25 8.28 -7.85
N LEU A 163 7.98 9.22 -6.96
CA LEU A 163 7.82 10.62 -7.34
C LEU A 163 9.11 11.08 -8.01
N GLN A 164 8.99 11.79 -9.14
CA GLN A 164 10.15 12.32 -9.86
C GLN A 164 11.09 13.06 -8.91
N PHE A 165 12.39 12.79 -9.07
CA PHE A 165 13.48 13.31 -8.24
C PHE A 165 13.53 12.77 -6.80
N CYS A 166 12.73 11.76 -6.46
CA CYS A 166 12.92 10.99 -5.23
C CYS A 166 14.06 9.97 -5.42
N THR A 167 15.30 10.48 -5.47
CA THR A 167 16.50 9.70 -5.82
C THR A 167 16.71 8.47 -4.94
N LEU A 168 16.30 8.51 -3.67
CA LEU A 168 16.43 7.38 -2.75
C LEU A 168 15.59 6.19 -3.18
N TYR A 169 14.30 6.40 -3.49
CA TYR A 169 13.43 5.33 -3.95
C TYR A 169 13.78 4.90 -5.38
N ASP A 170 14.13 5.84 -6.27
CA ASP A 170 14.58 5.51 -7.62
C ASP A 170 15.86 4.63 -7.60
N MET A 171 16.84 4.94 -6.74
CA MET A 171 18.05 4.11 -6.60
C MET A 171 17.74 2.75 -5.98
N GLU A 172 16.88 2.70 -4.95
CA GLU A 172 16.54 1.43 -4.28
C GLU A 172 15.71 0.50 -5.19
N SER A 173 14.95 1.06 -6.14
CA SER A 173 14.06 0.33 -7.06
C SER A 173 14.76 -0.79 -7.82
N PHE A 174 16.04 -0.63 -8.16
CA PHE A 174 16.84 -1.69 -8.81
C PHE A 174 16.99 -2.92 -7.92
N SER A 175 17.36 -2.72 -6.65
CA SER A 175 17.49 -3.82 -5.69
C SER A 175 16.15 -4.43 -5.30
N MET A 176 15.08 -3.62 -5.33
CA MET A 176 13.71 -4.07 -5.10
C MET A 176 13.24 -4.96 -6.25
N GLU A 177 13.45 -4.54 -7.51
CA GLU A 177 13.13 -5.31 -8.71
C GLU A 177 13.78 -6.70 -8.66
N GLU A 178 15.08 -6.75 -8.40
CA GLU A 178 15.80 -8.03 -8.32
C GLU A 178 15.19 -8.95 -7.26
N ALA A 179 14.85 -8.43 -6.08
CA ALA A 179 14.31 -9.24 -4.99
C ALA A 179 12.90 -9.75 -5.28
N VAL A 180 12.03 -8.88 -5.81
CA VAL A 180 10.65 -9.21 -6.17
C VAL A 180 10.62 -10.22 -7.32
N GLN A 181 11.46 -10.05 -8.35
CA GLN A 181 11.57 -11.00 -9.45
C GLN A 181 12.19 -12.34 -9.02
N LYS A 182 13.19 -12.33 -8.12
CA LYS A 182 13.72 -13.58 -7.50
C LYS A 182 12.65 -14.33 -6.71
N ALA A 183 11.68 -13.63 -6.14
CA ALA A 183 10.50 -14.22 -5.50
C ALA A 183 9.40 -14.70 -6.49
N GLY A 184 9.63 -14.56 -7.80
CA GLY A 184 8.73 -15.02 -8.85
C GLY A 184 7.54 -14.10 -9.12
N ILE A 185 7.63 -12.82 -8.71
CA ILE A 185 6.54 -11.86 -8.85
C ILE A 185 6.89 -10.85 -9.97
N PRO A 186 6.01 -10.65 -10.97
CA PRO A 186 6.19 -9.60 -11.98
C PRO A 186 6.32 -8.21 -11.36
N TYR A 187 7.17 -7.38 -11.95
CA TYR A 187 7.52 -6.06 -11.42
C TYR A 187 7.57 -5.02 -12.54
N MET A 188 7.11 -3.79 -12.24
CA MET A 188 7.28 -2.62 -13.12
C MET A 188 7.62 -1.39 -12.28
N HIS A 189 8.70 -0.70 -12.63
CA HIS A 189 9.03 0.63 -12.07
C HIS A 189 8.43 1.76 -12.89
N ILE A 190 7.86 2.76 -12.21
CA ILE A 190 7.32 4.00 -12.76
C ILE A 190 7.94 5.18 -12.02
N SER A 191 8.35 6.21 -12.76
CA SER A 191 8.70 7.51 -12.21
C SER A 191 7.76 8.55 -12.79
N THR A 192 7.04 9.29 -11.95
CA THR A 192 5.98 10.24 -12.36
C THR A 192 5.85 11.39 -11.36
N ASP A 193 5.15 12.45 -11.74
CA ASP A 193 4.85 13.61 -10.89
C ASP A 193 3.34 13.77 -10.66
N TYR A 194 2.93 14.96 -10.20
CA TYR A 194 1.53 15.31 -9.96
C TYR A 194 0.79 15.82 -11.21
N SER A 195 1.51 16.10 -12.30
CA SER A 195 0.90 16.58 -13.54
C SER A 195 0.07 15.49 -14.21
N THR A 196 -0.78 15.88 -15.16
CA THR A 196 -1.56 14.93 -15.97
C THR A 196 -0.91 14.67 -17.33
N GLU A 197 0.27 15.23 -17.59
CA GLU A 197 0.89 15.24 -18.92
C GLU A 197 1.30 13.82 -19.38
N ASP A 198 1.66 12.96 -18.43
CA ASP A 198 2.10 11.59 -18.69
C ASP A 198 0.98 10.53 -18.55
N GLU A 199 -0.27 10.92 -18.25
CA GLU A 199 -1.38 9.98 -18.01
C GLU A 199 -1.59 9.01 -19.19
N GLY A 200 -1.52 9.52 -20.42
CA GLY A 200 -1.67 8.69 -21.62
C GLY A 200 -0.56 7.64 -21.75
N GLN A 201 0.68 8.00 -21.43
CA GLN A 201 1.81 7.08 -21.45
C GLN A 201 1.72 6.05 -20.32
N LEU A 202 1.39 6.50 -19.11
CA LEU A 202 1.20 5.63 -17.95
C LEU A 202 0.11 4.61 -18.19
N LYS A 203 -1.02 5.03 -18.78
CA LYS A 203 -2.12 4.14 -19.14
C LYS A 203 -1.66 3.00 -20.04
N THR A 204 -1.00 3.30 -21.16
CA THR A 204 -0.50 2.27 -22.09
C THR A 204 0.48 1.30 -21.42
N ARG A 205 1.39 1.82 -20.57
CA ARG A 205 2.34 0.97 -19.83
C ARG A 205 1.65 0.05 -18.82
N VAL A 206 0.66 0.57 -18.10
CA VAL A 206 -0.13 -0.20 -17.13
C VAL A 206 -0.99 -1.25 -17.83
N GLU A 207 -1.64 -0.92 -18.95
CA GLU A 207 -2.39 -1.89 -19.77
C GLU A 207 -1.48 -3.06 -20.20
N ALA A 208 -0.32 -2.75 -20.79
CA ALA A 208 0.63 -3.77 -21.21
C ALA A 208 1.14 -4.64 -20.04
N PHE A 209 1.36 -4.04 -18.87
CA PHE A 209 1.75 -4.79 -17.67
C PHE A 209 0.64 -5.72 -17.18
N LEU A 210 -0.62 -5.25 -17.16
CA LEU A 210 -1.77 -6.05 -16.75
C LEU A 210 -2.08 -7.19 -17.73
N GLU A 211 -1.82 -7.00 -19.03
CA GLU A 211 -1.94 -8.05 -20.06
C GLU A 211 -0.87 -9.13 -19.93
N MET A 212 0.31 -8.79 -19.41
CA MET A 212 1.43 -9.72 -19.25
C MET A 212 1.25 -10.67 -18.05
N ILE A 213 0.61 -10.21 -16.97
CA ILE A 213 0.44 -10.96 -15.72
C ILE A 213 -0.85 -11.79 -15.69
#